data_AF-A0A285JAS2-F1
#
_entry.id   AF-A0A285JAS2-F1
#
_cell.length_a   1.000
_cell.length_b   1.000
_cell.length_c   1.000
_cell.angle_alpha   90.00
_cell.angle_beta   90.00
_cell.angle_gamma   90.00
#
_symmetry.space_group_name_H-M   'P 1'
#
loop_
_entity.id
_entity.type
_entity.pdbx_description
1 polymer ?
#
loop_
_entity_poly.entity_id
_entity_poly.type
_entity_poly.pdbx_seq_one_letter_code
_entity_poly.pdbx_strand_id
1 'polypeptide(L)'
;MGQDQTGGAVTLWCAVGVGELEEIEAGEWRGLPEGGDRRVFAFREAAERVAREEFVGEGGAGFVLKLEVGPEFFADGAAPEEMRVDTAELNTQLVGAVVEVLDFRGAVDDKEFAEGAALPAEWRAYLQSDSWLRRGLLASGKYVWLYPPAEGRAVLAIWEAEERFPGIALIGGDGGLENFVFDLRQDPAPVLMVSNASESWDDAIVQAPDAKDFVKRLEDGTFDLVVG
;
A
#
# COMPACT_ATOMS: atom_id res chain seq x y z
N MET A 1 18.43 9.44 4.58
CA MET A 1 18.62 9.94 5.96
C MET A 1 18.70 11.46 5.91
N GLY A 2 17.57 12.13 6.08
CA GLY A 2 17.44 13.58 6.12
C GLY A 2 16.01 13.90 6.54
N GLN A 3 15.84 14.44 7.74
CA GLN A 3 14.60 15.13 8.08
C GLN A 3 14.56 16.39 7.21
N ASP A 4 13.54 16.49 6.36
CA ASP A 4 13.33 17.68 5.53
C ASP A 4 12.73 18.78 6.42
N GLN A 5 13.58 19.44 7.22
CA GLN A 5 13.19 20.57 8.06
C GLN A 5 13.22 21.87 7.25
N THR A 6 12.25 22.06 6.36
CA THR A 6 11.98 23.38 5.74
C THR A 6 10.91 24.12 6.52
N GLY A 7 11.25 24.68 7.70
CA GLY A 7 10.45 25.70 8.43
C GLY A 7 8.92 25.48 8.47
N GLY A 8 8.50 24.21 8.47
CA GLY A 8 7.20 23.74 8.00
C GLY A 8 6.74 22.56 8.85
N ALA A 9 5.55 22.04 8.54
CA ALA A 9 4.90 21.00 9.33
C ALA A 9 5.83 19.79 9.56
N VAL A 10 5.71 19.18 10.74
CA VAL A 10 6.41 17.94 11.07
C VAL A 10 5.51 16.77 10.74
N THR A 11 6.02 15.85 9.92
CA THR A 11 5.31 14.62 9.61
C THR A 11 5.45 13.60 10.73
N LEU A 12 4.32 13.08 11.19
CA LEU A 12 4.20 11.94 12.08
C LEU A 12 3.42 10.81 11.40
N TRP A 13 3.66 9.59 11.88
CA TRP A 13 3.01 8.39 11.38
C TRP A 13 2.28 7.67 12.51
N CYS A 14 1.14 7.07 12.21
CA CYS A 14 0.51 6.13 13.14
C CYS A 14 -0.12 4.97 12.39
N ALA A 15 -0.38 3.88 13.11
CA ALA A 15 -1.08 2.72 12.60
C ALA A 15 -2.46 2.61 13.26
N VAL A 16 -3.44 2.18 12.48
CA VAL A 16 -4.82 1.96 12.94
C VAL A 16 -5.38 0.66 12.36
N GLY A 17 -6.39 0.10 13.02
CA GLY A 17 -7.20 -1.00 12.51
C GLY A 17 -8.47 -0.50 11.81
N VAL A 18 -9.30 -1.45 11.33
CA VAL A 18 -10.53 -1.16 10.57
C VAL A 18 -11.48 -0.22 11.30
N GLY A 19 -11.82 -0.53 12.56
CA GLY A 19 -12.81 0.26 13.31
C GLY A 19 -12.37 1.72 13.52
N GLU A 20 -11.10 1.95 13.83
CA GLU A 20 -10.57 3.30 13.97
C GLU A 20 -10.52 4.05 12.63
N LEU A 21 -10.21 3.36 11.52
CA LEU A 21 -10.25 3.97 10.20
C LEU A 21 -11.67 4.42 9.84
N GLU A 22 -12.69 3.60 10.10
CA GLU A 22 -14.10 3.94 9.87
C GLU A 22 -14.52 5.20 10.67
N GLU A 23 -14.04 5.33 11.91
CA GLU A 23 -14.28 6.52 12.73
C GLU A 23 -13.59 7.78 12.15
N ILE A 24 -12.37 7.64 11.62
CA ILE A 24 -11.64 8.74 10.95
C ILE A 24 -12.35 9.17 9.67
N GLU A 25 -12.81 8.20 8.87
CA GLU A 25 -13.60 8.45 7.67
C GLU A 25 -14.92 9.17 8.00
N ALA A 26 -15.62 8.74 9.05
CA ALA A 26 -16.83 9.38 9.54
C ALA A 26 -16.56 10.81 10.06
N GLY A 27 -15.36 11.05 10.60
CA GLY A 27 -14.84 12.36 10.98
C GLY A 27 -14.35 13.21 9.80
N GLU A 28 -14.56 12.76 8.56
CA GLU A 28 -14.11 13.40 7.32
C GLU A 28 -12.60 13.70 7.32
N TRP A 29 -11.80 12.80 7.91
CA TRP A 29 -10.33 12.87 7.94
C TRP A 29 -9.78 14.12 8.65
N ARG A 30 -10.58 14.77 9.50
CA ARG A 30 -10.18 16.00 10.21
C ARG A 30 -9.31 15.74 11.44
N GLY A 31 -9.24 14.51 11.91
CA GLY A 31 -8.49 14.12 13.10
C GLY A 31 -8.65 12.64 13.41
N LEU A 32 -7.97 12.21 14.47
CA LEU A 32 -8.05 10.85 15.00
C LEU A 32 -9.18 10.72 16.03
N PRO A 33 -9.69 9.50 16.30
CA PRO A 33 -10.74 9.28 17.29
C PRO A 33 -10.26 9.63 18.71
N GLU A 34 -11.06 10.40 19.44
CA GLU A 34 -10.74 10.77 20.83
C GLU A 34 -10.92 9.58 21.78
N GLY A 35 -10.16 9.55 22.89
CA GLY A 35 -10.34 8.52 23.93
C GLY A 35 -9.09 7.99 24.61
N GLY A 36 -7.94 8.64 24.43
CA GLY A 36 -6.70 8.30 25.15
C GLY A 36 -5.44 8.66 24.37
N ASP A 37 -4.34 8.00 24.74
CA ASP A 37 -3.04 8.21 24.13
C ASP A 37 -2.90 7.45 22.80
N ARG A 38 -2.47 8.15 21.75
CA ARG A 38 -2.07 7.59 20.46
C ARG A 38 -0.58 7.32 20.43
N ARG A 39 -0.20 6.12 19.97
CA ARG A 39 1.18 5.83 19.58
C ARG A 39 1.45 6.44 18.20
N VAL A 40 2.38 7.38 18.14
CA VAL A 40 2.84 8.04 16.90
C VAL A 40 4.34 7.87 16.73
N PHE A 41 4.81 7.90 15.49
CA PHE A 41 6.17 7.59 15.10
C PHE A 41 6.76 8.70 14.24
N ALA A 42 8.06 8.96 14.42
CA ALA A 42 8.81 9.86 13.54
C ALA A 42 9.13 9.22 12.18
N PHE A 43 9.15 7.89 12.11
CA PHE A 43 9.49 7.13 10.91
C PHE A 43 8.34 6.23 10.48
N ARG A 44 8.10 6.18 9.17
CA ARG A 44 6.99 5.45 8.55
C ARG A 44 7.10 3.95 8.79
N GLU A 45 8.32 3.42 8.73
CA GLU A 45 8.64 2.00 8.85
C GLU A 45 8.20 1.42 10.21
N ALA A 46 8.25 2.23 11.27
CA ALA A 46 7.77 1.82 12.59
C ALA A 46 6.23 1.69 12.62
N ALA A 47 5.51 2.59 11.95
CA ALA A 47 4.06 2.49 11.79
C ALA A 47 3.66 1.31 10.90
N GLU A 48 4.39 1.06 9.80
CA GLU A 48 4.16 -0.11 8.94
C GLU A 48 4.28 -1.43 9.70
N ARG A 49 5.32 -1.56 10.52
CA ARG A 49 5.52 -2.74 11.36
C ARG A 49 4.33 -2.96 12.30
N VAL A 50 3.85 -1.92 12.97
CA VAL A 50 2.67 -2.01 13.84
C VAL A 50 1.40 -2.35 13.05
N ALA A 51 1.20 -1.75 11.87
CA ALA A 51 0.06 -2.04 11.01
C ALA A 51 -0.02 -3.54 10.66
N ARG A 52 1.12 -4.14 10.31
CA ARG A 52 1.22 -5.56 9.97
C ARG A 52 1.14 -6.48 11.19
N GLU A 53 1.94 -6.20 12.23
CA GLU A 53 2.07 -7.11 13.38
C GLU A 53 0.83 -7.10 14.29
N GLU A 54 0.25 -5.93 14.54
CA GLU A 54 -0.85 -5.79 15.51
C GLU A 54 -2.22 -5.80 14.81
N PHE A 55 -2.42 -4.97 13.78
CA PHE A 55 -3.75 -4.79 13.20
C PHE A 55 -4.12 -5.83 12.13
N VAL A 56 -3.20 -6.20 11.23
CA VAL A 56 -3.46 -7.32 10.32
C VAL A 56 -3.59 -8.63 11.10
N GLY A 57 -2.72 -8.87 12.07
CA GLY A 57 -2.74 -10.08 12.90
C GLY A 57 -4.05 -10.29 13.68
N GLU A 58 -4.61 -9.23 14.27
CA GLU A 58 -5.82 -9.32 15.09
C GLU A 58 -7.12 -9.07 14.31
N GLY A 59 -7.09 -8.15 13.34
CA GLY A 59 -8.28 -7.62 12.66
C GLY A 59 -8.34 -7.87 11.15
N GLY A 60 -7.33 -8.51 10.57
CA GLY A 60 -7.29 -8.83 9.13
C GLY A 60 -7.00 -7.65 8.20
N ALA A 61 -6.81 -6.44 8.75
CA ALA A 61 -6.33 -5.27 8.00
C ALA A 61 -5.68 -4.25 8.93
N GLY A 62 -4.65 -3.57 8.44
CA GLY A 62 -3.92 -2.54 9.16
C GLY A 62 -3.55 -1.39 8.23
N PHE A 63 -3.66 -0.16 8.72
CA PHE A 63 -3.49 1.04 7.90
C PHE A 63 -2.41 1.92 8.48
N VAL A 64 -1.64 2.57 7.61
CA VAL A 64 -0.66 3.60 8.01
C VAL A 64 -1.18 4.95 7.61
N LEU A 65 -1.25 5.84 8.60
CA LEU A 65 -1.70 7.21 8.44
C LEU A 65 -0.52 8.17 8.53
N LYS A 66 -0.57 9.22 7.71
CA LYS A 66 0.29 10.39 7.77
C LYS A 66 -0.45 11.52 8.47
N LEU A 67 0.22 12.11 9.44
CA LEU A 67 -0.21 13.27 10.21
C LEU A 67 0.81 14.38 9.96
N GLU A 68 0.36 15.60 9.73
CA GLU A 68 1.23 16.77 9.71
C GLU A 68 0.90 17.60 10.95
N VAL A 69 1.89 17.97 11.75
CA VAL A 69 1.71 18.81 12.94
C VAL A 69 2.52 20.10 12.87
N GLY A 70 2.16 21.10 13.66
CA GLY A 70 2.92 22.35 13.75
C GLY A 70 4.39 22.14 14.14
N PRO A 71 5.32 22.99 13.67
CA PRO A 71 6.75 22.89 14.03
C PRO A 71 7.02 23.02 15.53
N GLU A 72 6.12 23.67 16.27
CA GLU A 72 6.16 23.83 17.73
C GLU A 72 5.90 22.53 18.50
N PHE A 73 5.35 21.50 17.85
CA PHE A 73 5.03 20.21 18.48
C PHE A 73 6.26 19.55 19.12
N PHE A 74 7.45 19.84 18.57
CA PHE A 74 8.74 19.37 19.08
C PHE A 74 9.67 20.52 19.50
N ALA A 75 9.12 21.63 20.01
CA ALA A 75 9.91 22.79 20.38
C ALA A 75 11.07 22.49 21.38
N ASP A 76 10.95 21.41 22.16
CA ASP A 76 11.92 21.02 23.19
C ASP A 76 12.97 19.98 22.74
N GLY A 77 12.98 19.53 21.47
CA GLY A 77 13.98 18.58 20.99
C GLY A 77 13.59 17.83 19.72
N ALA A 78 14.41 16.86 19.30
CA ALA A 78 14.02 15.99 18.20
C ALA A 78 12.87 15.06 18.60
N ALA A 79 11.96 14.78 17.68
CA ALA A 79 10.94 13.75 17.86
C ALA A 79 11.60 12.41 18.21
N PRO A 80 11.19 11.74 19.30
CA PRO A 80 11.61 10.37 19.56
C PRO A 80 11.08 9.45 18.45
N GLU A 81 11.70 8.27 18.30
CA GLU A 81 11.28 7.28 17.29
C GLU A 81 9.80 6.88 17.48
N GLU A 82 9.39 6.71 18.73
CA GLU A 82 8.01 6.42 19.16
C GLU A 82 7.64 7.32 20.33
N MET A 83 6.39 7.79 20.37
CA MET A 83 5.81 8.46 21.52
C MET A 83 4.33 8.16 21.68
N ARG A 84 3.84 8.35 22.91
CA ARG A 84 2.41 8.37 23.22
C ARG A 84 1.97 9.82 23.45
N VAL A 85 0.94 10.24 22.74
CA VAL A 85 0.40 11.61 22.78
C VAL A 85 -1.09 11.52 23.01
N ASP A 86 -1.63 12.35 23.90
CA ASP A 86 -3.07 12.48 24.05
C ASP A 86 -3.72 12.85 22.69
N THR A 87 -4.75 12.12 22.29
CA THR A 87 -5.32 12.27 20.95
C THR A 87 -6.02 13.62 20.77
N ALA A 88 -6.62 14.17 21.83
CA ALA A 88 -7.26 15.47 21.76
C ALA A 88 -6.21 16.57 21.58
N GLU A 89 -5.10 16.51 22.33
CA GLU A 89 -3.95 17.41 22.12
C GLU A 89 -3.41 17.30 20.70
N LEU A 90 -3.14 16.08 20.22
CA LEU A 90 -2.62 15.83 18.87
C LEU A 90 -3.53 16.42 17.78
N ASN A 91 -4.85 16.23 17.89
CA ASN A 91 -5.82 16.79 16.96
C ASN A 91 -5.78 18.32 16.90
N THR A 92 -5.50 19.01 18.01
CA THR A 92 -5.35 20.48 18.00
C THR A 92 -4.11 20.98 17.26
N GLN A 93 -3.12 20.10 17.08
CA GLN A 93 -1.83 20.43 16.48
C GLN A 93 -1.75 20.04 14.99
N LEU A 94 -2.77 19.36 14.46
CA LEU A 94 -2.81 18.92 13.06
C LEU A 94 -2.85 20.10 12.09
N VAL A 95 -2.00 20.02 11.08
CA VAL A 95 -1.91 20.95 9.96
C VAL A 95 -2.48 20.25 8.72
N GLY A 96 -3.80 20.33 8.57
CA GLY A 96 -4.53 19.71 7.47
C GLY A 96 -5.20 18.40 7.85
N ALA A 97 -5.54 17.60 6.84
CA ALA A 97 -6.23 16.33 7.02
C ALA A 97 -5.27 15.20 7.40
N VAL A 98 -5.79 14.21 8.10
CA VAL A 98 -5.18 12.89 8.24
C VAL A 98 -5.22 12.21 6.87
N VAL A 99 -4.13 11.54 6.47
CA VAL A 99 -4.03 10.89 5.15
C VAL A 99 -3.73 9.41 5.32
N GLU A 100 -4.57 8.52 4.77
CA GLU A 100 -4.21 7.11 4.57
C GLU A 100 -3.10 7.01 3.53
N VAL A 101 -1.99 6.38 3.90
CA VAL A 101 -0.83 6.20 3.01
C VAL A 101 -0.69 4.73 2.60
N LEU A 102 -1.02 3.79 3.47
CA LEU A 102 -0.93 2.36 3.18
C LEU A 102 -2.10 1.59 3.77
N ASP A 103 -2.55 0.59 3.02
CA ASP A 103 -3.56 -0.41 3.40
C ASP A 103 -2.91 -1.79 3.28
N PHE A 104 -2.69 -2.45 4.42
CA PHE A 104 -2.25 -3.84 4.51
C PHE A 104 -3.44 -4.75 4.80
N ARG A 105 -3.45 -5.92 4.18
CA ARG A 105 -4.53 -6.91 4.32
C ARG A 105 -3.99 -8.25 4.77
N GLY A 106 -4.82 -8.97 5.51
CA GLY A 106 -4.56 -10.35 5.91
C GLY A 106 -4.56 -11.31 4.74
N ALA A 107 -4.13 -12.54 5.04
CA ALA A 107 -3.93 -13.59 4.06
C ALA A 107 -5.17 -13.84 3.18
N VAL A 108 -4.95 -13.86 1.87
CA VAL A 108 -5.94 -14.27 0.87
C VAL A 108 -6.22 -15.77 1.00
N ASP A 109 -7.50 -16.14 1.09
CA ASP A 109 -7.94 -17.54 1.23
C ASP A 109 -7.61 -18.37 -0.02
N ASP A 110 -7.29 -19.65 0.15
CA ASP A 110 -6.97 -20.57 -0.95
C ASP A 110 -8.06 -20.65 -2.03
N LYS A 111 -9.33 -20.40 -1.68
CA LYS A 111 -10.45 -20.38 -2.63
C LYS A 111 -10.30 -19.30 -3.70
N GLU A 112 -9.68 -18.17 -3.38
CA GLU A 112 -9.41 -17.10 -4.36
C GLU A 112 -8.51 -17.58 -5.50
N PHE A 113 -7.60 -18.51 -5.19
CA PHE A 113 -6.64 -19.10 -6.13
C PHE A 113 -7.17 -20.36 -6.84
N ALA A 114 -8.33 -20.88 -6.45
CA ALA A 114 -8.87 -22.13 -7.01
C ALA A 114 -9.35 -21.97 -8.46
N GLU A 115 -9.57 -20.74 -8.90
CA GLU A 115 -10.08 -20.40 -10.23
C GLU A 115 -9.07 -19.58 -11.02
N GLY A 116 -9.07 -19.75 -12.35
CA GLY A 116 -8.18 -19.04 -13.27
C GLY A 116 -6.84 -19.72 -13.48
N ALA A 117 -5.91 -18.99 -14.09
CA ALA A 117 -4.56 -19.47 -14.35
C ALA A 117 -3.74 -19.55 -13.05
N ALA A 118 -2.80 -20.50 -12.98
CA ALA A 118 -1.91 -20.62 -11.84
C ALA A 118 -0.98 -19.40 -11.77
N LEU A 119 -1.11 -18.63 -10.69
CA LEU A 119 -0.23 -17.50 -10.41
C LEU A 119 1.15 -17.99 -9.92
N PRO A 120 2.22 -17.19 -10.11
CA PRO A 120 3.54 -17.50 -9.56
C PRO A 120 3.50 -17.79 -8.06
N ALA A 121 4.28 -18.78 -7.61
CA ALA A 121 4.24 -19.25 -6.23
C ALA A 121 4.62 -18.15 -5.23
N GLU A 122 5.60 -17.31 -5.57
CA GLU A 122 6.06 -16.19 -4.75
C GLU A 122 5.00 -15.10 -4.64
N TRP A 123 4.22 -14.85 -5.70
CA TRP A 123 3.09 -13.92 -5.64
C TRP A 123 1.97 -14.46 -4.74
N ARG A 124 1.64 -15.75 -4.87
CA ARG A 124 0.68 -16.39 -3.98
C ARG A 124 1.14 -16.33 -2.53
N ALA A 125 2.40 -16.65 -2.26
CA ALA A 125 2.96 -16.59 -0.91
C ALA A 125 2.89 -15.18 -0.32
N TYR A 126 3.15 -14.15 -1.12
CA TYR A 126 2.98 -12.75 -0.71
C TYR A 126 1.54 -12.41 -0.35
N LEU A 127 0.57 -12.75 -1.21
CA LEU A 127 -0.86 -12.53 -0.93
C LEU A 127 -1.38 -13.31 0.29
N GLN A 128 -0.72 -14.40 0.66
CA GLN A 128 -1.06 -15.22 1.83
C GLN A 128 -0.29 -14.83 3.11
N SER A 129 0.53 -13.80 3.04
CA SER A 129 1.30 -13.28 4.18
C SER A 129 0.56 -12.15 4.89
N ASP A 130 1.07 -11.77 6.06
CA ASP A 130 0.67 -10.59 6.82
C ASP A 130 1.31 -9.29 6.30
N SER A 131 2.21 -9.39 5.31
CA SER A 131 2.88 -8.26 4.69
C SER A 131 2.18 -7.72 3.43
N TRP A 132 1.08 -8.33 3.01
CA TRP A 132 0.41 -7.96 1.77
C TRP A 132 -0.08 -6.51 1.78
N LEU A 133 0.61 -5.66 1.01
CA LEU A 133 0.17 -4.30 0.67
C LEU A 133 -0.97 -4.39 -0.36
N ARG A 134 -2.18 -4.00 0.05
CA ARG A 134 -3.33 -3.91 -0.84
C ARG A 134 -3.27 -2.66 -1.71
N ARG A 135 -2.93 -1.52 -1.12
CA ARG A 135 -2.76 -0.26 -1.85
C ARG A 135 -1.97 0.76 -1.04
N GLY A 136 -1.42 1.76 -1.70
CA GLY A 136 -0.86 2.92 -1.03
C GLY A 136 0.24 3.64 -1.81
N LEU A 137 0.69 4.75 -1.22
CA LEU A 137 1.77 5.57 -1.75
C LEU A 137 3.12 5.02 -1.24
N LEU A 138 3.96 4.55 -2.15
CA LEU A 138 5.30 4.06 -1.84
C LEU A 138 6.25 5.20 -1.46
N ALA A 139 7.41 4.87 -0.90
CA ALA A 139 8.45 5.85 -0.57
C ALA A 139 8.96 6.61 -1.81
N SER A 140 8.87 5.99 -3.00
CA SER A 140 9.15 6.61 -4.31
C SER A 140 8.11 7.66 -4.73
N GLY A 141 7.01 7.80 -3.99
CA GLY A 141 5.88 8.66 -4.35
C GLY A 141 4.98 8.07 -5.43
N LYS A 142 5.18 6.80 -5.79
CA LYS A 142 4.30 6.07 -6.72
C LYS A 142 3.17 5.40 -5.95
N TYR A 143 1.98 5.41 -6.54
CA TYR A 143 0.84 4.70 -5.99
C TYR A 143 0.77 3.29 -6.57
N VAL A 144 0.44 2.32 -5.73
CA VAL A 144 0.15 0.95 -6.15
C VAL A 144 -1.20 0.53 -5.60
N TRP A 145 -1.91 -0.29 -6.36
CA TRP A 145 -3.15 -0.93 -5.96
C TRP A 145 -3.11 -2.38 -6.42
N LEU A 146 -2.88 -3.33 -5.51
CA LEU A 146 -2.61 -4.74 -5.81
C LEU A 146 -3.81 -5.63 -5.49
N TYR A 147 -4.38 -6.27 -6.50
CA TYR A 147 -5.64 -7.01 -6.40
C TYR A 147 -5.48 -8.41 -5.81
N PRO A 148 -6.46 -8.89 -5.01
CA PRO A 148 -6.65 -10.31 -4.82
C PRO A 148 -7.04 -10.97 -6.16
N PRO A 149 -6.83 -12.30 -6.31
CA PRO A 149 -7.04 -12.99 -7.59
C PRO A 149 -8.44 -12.82 -8.17
N ALA A 150 -9.52 -12.94 -7.38
CA ALA A 150 -10.87 -12.81 -7.90
C ALA A 150 -11.16 -11.40 -8.45
N GLU A 151 -10.65 -10.36 -7.78
CA GLU A 151 -10.79 -8.98 -8.24
C GLU A 151 -10.02 -8.74 -9.54
N GLY A 152 -8.77 -9.22 -9.61
CA GLY A 152 -7.97 -9.14 -10.84
C GLY A 152 -8.67 -9.83 -12.03
N ARG A 153 -9.27 -11.00 -11.82
CA ARG A 153 -10.07 -11.70 -12.84
C ARG A 153 -11.32 -10.90 -13.25
N ALA A 154 -12.05 -10.36 -12.27
CA ALA A 154 -13.26 -9.58 -12.55
C ALA A 154 -12.96 -8.33 -13.39
N VAL A 155 -11.88 -7.61 -13.08
CA VAL A 155 -11.44 -6.44 -13.85
C VAL A 155 -10.96 -6.85 -15.24
N LEU A 156 -10.19 -7.94 -15.34
CA LEU A 156 -9.72 -8.45 -16.63
C LEU A 156 -10.89 -8.83 -17.56
N ALA A 157 -11.94 -9.44 -17.01
CA ALA A 157 -13.14 -9.81 -17.75
C ALA A 157 -13.88 -8.58 -18.29
N ILE A 158 -13.94 -7.48 -17.53
CA ILE A 158 -14.53 -6.21 -17.98
C ILE A 158 -13.70 -5.57 -19.10
N TRP A 159 -12.36 -5.70 -19.04
CA TRP A 159 -11.45 -5.15 -20.04
C TRP A 159 -11.34 -6.00 -21.31
N GLU A 160 -11.92 -7.21 -21.33
CA GLU A 160 -11.86 -8.17 -22.45
C GLU A 160 -10.42 -8.36 -22.97
N ALA A 161 -9.45 -8.38 -22.05
CA ALA A 161 -8.03 -8.30 -22.41
C ALA A 161 -7.42 -9.62 -22.88
N GLU A 162 -8.04 -10.77 -22.61
CA GLU A 162 -7.46 -12.08 -22.92
C GLU A 162 -7.19 -12.29 -24.42
N GLU A 163 -8.00 -11.71 -25.30
CA GLU A 163 -7.79 -11.80 -26.75
C GLU A 163 -6.54 -11.04 -27.21
N ARG A 164 -6.27 -9.87 -26.60
CA ARG A 164 -5.11 -9.02 -26.89
C ARG A 164 -3.85 -9.49 -26.16
N PHE A 165 -4.05 -10.06 -24.97
CA PHE A 165 -3.00 -10.49 -24.06
C PHE A 165 -3.20 -11.94 -23.64
N PRO A 166 -2.95 -12.93 -24.52
CA PRO A 166 -3.05 -14.34 -24.13
C PRO A 166 -2.12 -14.64 -22.95
N GLY A 167 -2.62 -15.35 -21.94
CA GLY A 167 -1.85 -15.70 -20.74
C GLY A 167 -1.66 -14.55 -19.74
N ILE A 168 -2.42 -13.47 -19.86
CA ILE A 168 -2.42 -12.37 -18.90
C ILE A 168 -3.01 -12.79 -17.55
N ALA A 169 -2.39 -12.34 -16.46
CA ALA A 169 -3.03 -12.28 -15.16
C ALA A 169 -2.88 -10.88 -14.56
N LEU A 170 -4.00 -10.20 -14.34
CA LEU A 170 -4.03 -8.88 -13.74
C LEU A 170 -3.81 -8.97 -12.22
N ILE A 171 -2.84 -8.21 -11.72
CA ILE A 171 -2.46 -8.22 -10.30
C ILE A 171 -2.59 -6.86 -9.62
N GLY A 172 -2.91 -5.80 -10.37
CA GLY A 172 -3.05 -4.48 -9.81
C GLY A 172 -3.00 -3.36 -10.84
N GLY A 173 -2.80 -2.14 -10.35
CA GLY A 173 -2.53 -0.95 -11.16
C GLY A 173 -1.93 0.18 -10.36
N ASP A 174 -1.66 1.29 -11.03
CA ASP A 174 -1.07 2.51 -10.45
C ASP A 174 -2.11 3.47 -9.85
N GLY A 175 -3.39 3.06 -9.80
CA GLY A 175 -4.52 3.92 -9.41
C GLY A 175 -5.06 4.79 -10.54
N GLY A 176 -4.46 4.70 -11.73
CA GLY A 176 -4.88 5.37 -12.96
C GLY A 176 -5.37 4.40 -14.03
N LEU A 177 -4.80 4.51 -15.23
CA LEU A 177 -5.16 3.67 -16.39
C LEU A 177 -4.11 2.59 -16.70
N GLU A 178 -3.07 2.47 -15.85
CA GLU A 178 -2.00 1.51 -16.02
C GLU A 178 -2.18 0.33 -15.06
N ASN A 179 -1.98 -0.87 -15.60
CA ASN A 179 -2.27 -2.13 -14.94
C ASN A 179 -0.99 -2.96 -14.80
N PHE A 180 -0.73 -3.48 -13.60
CA PHE A 180 0.30 -4.48 -13.36
C PHE A 180 -0.23 -5.87 -13.69
N VAL A 181 0.52 -6.61 -14.50
CA VAL A 181 0.11 -7.92 -14.99
C VAL A 181 1.28 -8.90 -14.98
N PHE A 182 0.99 -10.19 -14.85
CA PHE A 182 1.91 -11.24 -15.22
C PHE A 182 1.70 -11.66 -16.68
N ASP A 183 2.80 -11.93 -17.39
CA ASP A 183 2.78 -12.71 -18.63
C ASP A 183 3.04 -14.19 -18.31
N LEU A 184 1.96 -14.97 -18.14
CA LEU A 184 2.03 -16.39 -17.76
C LEU A 184 2.44 -17.31 -18.91
N ARG A 185 2.73 -16.78 -20.10
CA ARG A 185 3.32 -17.56 -21.20
C ARG A 185 4.81 -17.84 -20.98
N GLN A 186 5.43 -17.12 -20.04
CA GLN A 186 6.84 -17.20 -19.71
C GLN A 186 7.04 -17.81 -18.32
N ASP A 187 8.19 -18.48 -18.13
CA ASP A 187 8.62 -19.03 -16.85
C ASP A 187 10.12 -18.72 -16.65
N PRO A 188 10.50 -17.85 -15.70
CA PRO A 188 9.61 -17.18 -14.75
C PRO A 188 8.70 -16.13 -15.42
N ALA A 189 7.49 -15.97 -14.90
CA ALA A 189 6.52 -15.00 -15.42
C ALA A 189 6.90 -13.56 -15.01
N PRO A 190 7.22 -12.66 -15.95
CA PRO A 190 7.61 -11.29 -15.61
C PRO A 190 6.41 -10.46 -15.18
N VAL A 191 6.66 -9.43 -14.36
CA VAL A 191 5.67 -8.40 -14.05
C VAL A 191 5.83 -7.27 -15.07
N LEU A 192 4.75 -7.01 -15.79
CA LEU A 192 4.66 -6.00 -16.83
C LEU A 192 3.63 -4.94 -16.43
N MET A 193 3.72 -3.79 -17.07
CA MET A 193 2.73 -2.73 -17.02
C MET A 193 2.12 -2.54 -18.40
N VAL A 194 0.79 -2.53 -18.46
CA VAL A 194 0.02 -2.31 -19.69
C VAL A 194 -1.04 -1.24 -19.44
N SER A 195 -1.24 -0.37 -20.42
CA SER A 195 -2.33 0.60 -20.38
C SER A 195 -3.61 -0.06 -20.89
N ASN A 196 -4.78 0.45 -20.48
CA ASN A 196 -6.05 0.07 -21.10
C ASN A 196 -6.06 0.28 -22.63
N ALA A 197 -5.24 1.22 -23.12
CA ALA A 197 -5.06 1.52 -24.54
C ALA A 197 -4.07 0.60 -25.27
N SER A 198 -3.31 -0.25 -24.56
CA SER A 198 -2.36 -1.17 -25.17
C SER A 198 -3.10 -2.21 -26.04
N GLU A 199 -2.58 -2.46 -27.24
CA GLU A 199 -3.18 -3.37 -28.23
C GLU A 199 -2.59 -4.76 -28.16
N SER A 200 -1.35 -4.90 -27.67
CA SER A 200 -0.67 -6.18 -27.54
C SER A 200 0.47 -6.16 -26.51
N TRP A 201 1.09 -7.31 -26.27
CA TRP A 201 2.28 -7.44 -25.42
C TRP A 201 3.48 -6.59 -25.87
N ASP A 202 3.54 -6.15 -27.14
CA ASP A 202 4.61 -5.27 -27.63
C ASP A 202 4.56 -3.87 -26.99
N ASP A 203 3.40 -3.46 -26.47
CA ASP A 203 3.22 -2.19 -25.76
C ASP A 203 3.54 -2.29 -24.26
N ALA A 204 3.85 -3.49 -23.76
CA ALA A 204 4.03 -3.75 -22.33
C ALA A 204 5.41 -3.31 -21.85
N ILE A 205 5.45 -2.65 -20.69
CA ILE A 205 6.70 -2.19 -20.06
C ILE A 205 7.07 -3.14 -18.92
N VAL A 206 8.26 -3.74 -18.97
CA VAL A 206 8.75 -4.62 -17.92
C VAL A 206 8.99 -3.84 -16.63
N GLN A 207 8.32 -4.24 -15.55
CA GLN A 207 8.50 -3.68 -14.20
C GLN A 207 9.45 -4.53 -13.35
N ALA A 208 9.32 -5.86 -13.46
CA ALA A 208 10.19 -6.81 -12.79
C ALA A 208 10.35 -8.10 -13.63
N PRO A 209 11.51 -8.78 -13.54
CA PRO A 209 11.76 -10.02 -14.27
C PRO A 209 10.89 -11.18 -13.78
N ASP A 210 10.44 -11.15 -12.54
CA ASP A 210 9.59 -12.20 -11.94
C ASP A 210 8.85 -11.69 -10.68
N ALA A 211 7.96 -12.53 -10.15
CA ALA A 211 7.22 -12.25 -8.93
C ALA A 211 8.11 -12.06 -7.69
N LYS A 212 9.22 -12.78 -7.60
CA LYS A 212 10.13 -12.72 -6.45
C LYS A 212 10.79 -11.35 -6.36
N ASP A 213 11.29 -10.84 -7.47
CA ASP A 213 11.92 -9.52 -7.55
C ASP A 213 10.90 -8.40 -7.31
N PHE A 214 9.69 -8.53 -7.88
CA PHE A 214 8.62 -7.57 -7.64
C PHE A 214 8.24 -7.48 -6.16
N VAL A 215 7.94 -8.62 -5.52
CA VAL A 215 7.60 -8.68 -4.09
C VAL A 215 8.74 -8.16 -3.24
N LYS A 216 9.99 -8.53 -3.53
CA LYS A 216 11.16 -8.02 -2.81
C LYS A 216 11.24 -6.50 -2.85
N ARG A 217 11.02 -5.88 -4.02
CA ARG A 217 11.09 -4.43 -4.16
C ARG A 217 9.94 -3.73 -3.44
N LEU A 218 8.74 -4.32 -3.40
CA LEU A 218 7.63 -3.81 -2.61
C LEU A 218 7.96 -3.84 -1.11
N GLU A 219 8.44 -4.99 -0.61
CA GLU A 219 8.77 -5.19 0.81
C GLU A 219 9.96 -4.33 1.27
N ASP A 220 10.97 -4.15 0.42
CA ASP A 220 12.11 -3.27 0.72
C ASP A 220 11.75 -1.78 0.57
N GLY A 221 10.56 -1.44 0.08
CA GLY A 221 10.17 -0.06 -0.24
C GLY A 221 10.97 0.56 -1.40
N THR A 222 11.58 -0.26 -2.26
CA THR A 222 12.46 0.17 -3.36
C THR A 222 11.80 0.07 -4.73
N PHE A 223 10.54 -0.37 -4.80
CA PHE A 223 9.81 -0.41 -6.06
C PHE A 223 9.57 1.01 -6.61
N ASP A 224 9.92 1.20 -7.88
CA ASP A 224 9.65 2.40 -8.66
C ASP A 224 9.14 2.00 -10.04
N LEU A 225 8.27 2.83 -10.59
CA LEU A 225 7.62 2.56 -11.87
C LEU A 225 8.58 2.86 -13.01
N VAL A 226 8.77 1.86 -13.86
CA VAL A 226 9.40 2.08 -15.16
C VAL A 226 8.35 2.65 -16.09
N VAL A 227 8.53 3.90 -16.50
CA VAL A 227 7.69 4.59 -17.49
C VAL A 227 8.37 4.56 -18.86
N GLY A 228 7.56 4.40 -19.91
CA GLY A 228 7.99 4.39 -21.32
C GLY A 228 8.06 5.77 -21.94
#